data_AF-A0A944GA55-F1
#
_entry.id   AF-A0A944GA55-F1
#
_cell.length_a   1.000
_cell.length_b   1.000
_cell.length_c   1.000
_cell.angle_alpha   90.00
_cell.angle_beta   90.00
_cell.angle_gamma   90.00
#
_symmetry.space_group_name_H-M   'P 1'
#
loop_
_entity.id
_entity.type
_entity.pdbx_description
1 polymer ?
#
loop_
_entity_poly.entity_id
_entity_poly.type
_entity_poly.pdbx_seq_one_letter_code
_entity_poly.pdbx_strand_id
1 'polypeptide(L)'
;SRVLYPSGHSDHLDVATRRAIVTSVGQTASQVSLKLMEELDCDLVEVSAHGGSRPEHAKWQGKVFSRGGRNKKYKDFETETGYGTGDGLCGWNCRHTFFPYFEGISTKAYTNKQLRAYEKDTLSVGGKEITQYEARQVQRSIERDIRSAKRSQMAFVGALEGADDPELLRELRKGEDEASQSVLDAERRMIDFIEETGLYRRKDRESAKG
;
A
#
# COMPACT_ATOMS: atom_id res chain seq x y z
N SER A 1 -2.60 0.15 21.86
CA SER A 1 -4.03 0.20 21.49
C SER A 1 -4.28 -0.48 20.16
N ARG A 2 -5.41 -1.19 20.00
CA ARG A 2 -5.85 -1.85 18.75
C ARG A 2 -7.21 -1.30 18.31
N VAL A 3 -7.50 -1.39 17.02
CA VAL A 3 -8.80 -1.08 16.41
C VAL A 3 -9.48 -2.40 16.04
N LEU A 4 -10.72 -2.59 16.46
CA LEU A 4 -11.56 -3.74 16.11
C LEU A 4 -12.55 -3.33 15.03
N TYR A 5 -12.60 -4.07 13.93
CA TYR A 5 -13.53 -3.82 12.84
C TYR A 5 -14.77 -4.71 12.97
N PRO A 6 -15.95 -4.29 12.44
CA PRO A 6 -17.15 -5.14 12.41
C PRO A 6 -16.95 -6.49 11.70
N SER A 7 -15.97 -6.58 10.82
CA SER A 7 -15.58 -7.83 10.15
C SER A 7 -14.85 -8.84 11.03
N GLY A 8 -14.59 -8.52 12.30
CA GLY A 8 -13.75 -9.31 13.21
C GLY A 8 -12.24 -9.12 12.99
N HIS A 9 -11.84 -8.36 11.97
CA HIS A 9 -10.45 -7.98 11.77
C HIS A 9 -9.97 -7.03 12.87
N SER A 10 -8.68 -7.09 13.23
CA SER A 10 -8.08 -6.13 14.14
C SER A 10 -6.74 -5.63 13.63
N ASP A 11 -6.55 -4.32 13.71
CA ASP A 11 -5.29 -3.65 13.39
C ASP A 11 -4.73 -2.95 14.61
N HIS A 12 -3.42 -2.70 14.61
CA HIS A 12 -2.84 -1.74 15.53
C HIS A 12 -3.30 -0.32 15.17
N LEU A 13 -3.46 0.54 16.18
CA LEU A 13 -3.99 1.90 15.99
C LEU A 13 -3.17 2.70 14.97
N ASP A 14 -1.84 2.66 15.04
CA ASP A 14 -0.95 3.35 14.09
C ASP A 14 -1.13 2.85 12.65
N VAL A 15 -1.34 1.54 12.46
CA VAL A 15 -1.60 0.94 11.14
C VAL A 15 -2.94 1.43 10.59
N ALA A 16 -3.99 1.40 11.41
CA ALA A 16 -5.31 1.88 11.05
C ALA A 16 -5.30 3.38 10.69
N THR A 17 -4.67 4.21 11.52
CA THR A 17 -4.53 5.66 11.31
C THR A 17 -3.77 5.95 10.02
N ARG A 18 -2.62 5.31 9.80
CA ARG A 18 -1.83 5.50 8.57
C ARG A 18 -2.62 5.12 7.33
N ARG A 19 -3.36 3.99 7.36
CA ARG A 19 -4.22 3.56 6.24
C ARG A 19 -5.33 4.57 5.97
N ALA A 20 -5.97 5.08 7.02
CA ALA A 20 -7.02 6.09 6.90
C ALA A 20 -6.48 7.37 6.26
N ILE A 21 -5.33 7.88 6.73
CA ILE A 21 -4.69 9.11 6.21
C ILE A 21 -4.32 8.94 4.73
N VAL A 22 -3.62 7.85 4.36
CA VAL A 22 -3.19 7.68 2.96
C VAL A 22 -4.38 7.50 2.02
N THR A 23 -5.41 6.78 2.47
CA THR A 23 -6.63 6.59 1.69
C THR A 23 -7.40 7.91 1.53
N SER A 24 -7.55 8.70 2.61
CA SER A 24 -8.27 9.97 2.54
C SER A 24 -7.55 10.99 1.66
N VAL A 25 -6.22 11.07 1.69
CA VAL A 25 -5.44 11.92 0.78
C VAL A 25 -5.68 11.53 -0.69
N GLY A 26 -5.65 10.23 -1.00
CA GLY A 26 -5.94 9.73 -2.34
C GLY A 26 -7.37 10.08 -2.80
N GLN A 27 -8.36 9.85 -1.93
CA GLN A 27 -9.76 10.16 -2.20
C GLN A 27 -9.98 11.66 -2.39
N THR A 28 -9.36 12.53 -1.59
CA THR A 28 -9.41 13.98 -1.78
C THR A 28 -8.88 14.39 -3.15
N ALA A 29 -7.75 13.82 -3.59
CA ALA A 29 -7.23 14.09 -4.93
C ALA A 29 -8.22 13.66 -6.04
N SER A 30 -8.87 12.51 -5.88
CA SER A 30 -9.92 12.05 -6.80
C SER A 30 -11.13 12.98 -6.82
N GLN A 31 -11.56 13.51 -5.67
CA GLN A 31 -12.66 14.47 -5.59
C GLN A 31 -12.31 15.79 -6.29
N VAL A 32 -11.07 16.26 -6.19
CA VAL A 32 -10.60 17.42 -6.97
C VAL A 32 -10.68 17.16 -8.47
N SER A 33 -10.24 15.98 -8.94
CA SER A 33 -10.39 15.60 -10.34
C SER A 33 -11.84 15.58 -10.79
N LEU A 34 -12.76 15.04 -9.98
CA LEU A 34 -14.20 15.05 -10.29
C LEU A 34 -14.76 16.47 -10.40
N LYS A 35 -14.41 17.35 -9.46
CA LYS A 35 -14.85 18.75 -9.50
C LYS A 35 -14.34 19.47 -10.75
N LEU A 36 -13.09 19.24 -11.13
CA LEU A 36 -12.52 19.79 -12.36
C LEU A 36 -13.29 19.28 -13.60
N MET A 37 -13.68 18.02 -13.62
CA MET A 37 -14.50 17.49 -14.70
C MET A 37 -15.87 18.15 -14.78
N GLU A 38 -16.50 18.43 -13.64
CA GLU A 38 -17.80 19.13 -13.60
C GLU A 38 -17.68 20.56 -14.11
N GLU A 39 -16.64 21.29 -13.70
CA GLU A 39 -16.38 22.65 -14.16
C GLU A 39 -16.09 22.73 -15.67
N LEU A 40 -15.49 21.68 -16.24
CA LEU A 40 -15.16 21.60 -17.67
C LEU A 40 -16.21 20.87 -18.51
N ASP A 41 -17.34 20.46 -17.92
CA ASP A 41 -18.34 19.55 -18.50
C ASP A 41 -17.72 18.34 -19.23
N CYS A 42 -16.70 17.75 -18.61
CA CYS A 42 -16.01 16.57 -19.12
C CYS A 42 -16.70 15.30 -18.59
N ASP A 43 -17.08 14.39 -19.48
CA ASP A 43 -17.68 13.11 -19.11
C ASP A 43 -16.71 11.94 -19.20
N LEU A 44 -15.51 12.10 -19.78
CA LEU A 44 -14.54 11.01 -19.90
C LEU A 44 -13.40 11.15 -18.89
N VAL A 45 -12.95 10.01 -18.37
CA VAL A 45 -11.80 9.92 -17.46
C VAL A 45 -10.75 9.01 -18.04
N GLU A 46 -9.48 9.34 -17.87
CA GLU A 46 -8.37 8.40 -18.05
C GLU A 46 -7.83 7.98 -16.67
N VAL A 47 -7.72 6.67 -16.46
CA VAL A 47 -7.18 6.11 -15.21
C VAL A 47 -5.66 6.07 -15.26
N SER A 48 -5.02 6.51 -14.18
CA SER A 48 -3.56 6.44 -14.02
C SER A 48 -3.01 5.02 -14.13
N ALA A 49 -1.71 4.89 -14.39
CA ALA A 49 -1.03 3.61 -14.51
C ALA A 49 0.30 3.61 -13.75
N HIS A 50 0.63 2.52 -13.07
CA HIS A 50 1.91 2.34 -12.38
C HIS A 50 2.28 0.86 -12.21
N GLY A 51 3.57 0.57 -12.07
CA GLY A 51 4.05 -0.79 -11.74
C GLY A 51 3.56 -1.29 -10.38
N GLY A 52 3.36 -2.61 -10.26
CA GLY A 52 2.99 -3.29 -9.01
C GLY A 52 1.65 -2.85 -8.40
N SER A 53 0.69 -2.56 -9.27
CA SER A 53 -0.74 -2.50 -8.97
C SER A 53 -1.26 -3.88 -8.57
N ARG A 54 -2.30 -3.95 -7.74
CA ARG A 54 -2.95 -5.25 -7.46
C ARG A 54 -3.57 -5.79 -8.77
N PRO A 55 -3.59 -7.12 -9.00
CA PRO A 55 -4.01 -7.69 -10.30
C PRO A 55 -5.38 -7.21 -10.78
N GLU A 56 -6.36 -7.14 -9.87
CA GLU A 56 -7.71 -6.67 -10.19
C GLU A 56 -7.76 -5.19 -10.62
N HIS A 57 -6.85 -4.36 -10.09
CA HIS A 57 -6.78 -2.93 -10.42
C HIS A 57 -5.92 -2.64 -11.65
N ALA A 58 -4.95 -3.52 -11.95
CA ALA A 58 -4.13 -3.41 -13.15
C ALA A 58 -4.99 -3.37 -14.43
N LYS A 59 -6.16 -4.03 -14.40
CA LYS A 59 -7.14 -4.08 -15.49
C LYS A 59 -7.67 -2.70 -15.91
N TRP A 60 -7.55 -1.67 -15.09
CA TRP A 60 -8.07 -0.33 -15.39
C TRP A 60 -7.02 0.64 -15.94
N GLN A 61 -5.73 0.31 -15.84
CA GLN A 61 -4.63 1.24 -16.13
C GLN A 61 -4.67 1.80 -17.56
N GLY A 62 -4.60 3.13 -17.69
CA GLY A 62 -4.58 3.84 -18.97
C GLY A 62 -5.88 3.76 -19.79
N LYS A 63 -6.91 3.09 -19.27
CA LYS A 63 -8.21 3.01 -19.95
C LYS A 63 -8.98 4.31 -19.76
N VAL A 64 -9.84 4.59 -20.74
CA VAL A 64 -10.78 5.70 -20.67
C VAL A 64 -12.19 5.16 -20.46
N PHE A 65 -12.92 5.79 -19.55
CA PHE A 65 -14.29 5.45 -19.19
C PHE A 65 -15.17 6.68 -19.28
N SER A 66 -16.48 6.50 -19.45
CA SER A 66 -17.47 7.59 -19.37
C SER A 66 -18.13 7.60 -17.99
N ARG A 67 -18.22 8.77 -17.38
CA ARG A 67 -18.93 9.01 -16.12
C ARG A 67 -20.41 9.22 -16.41
N GLY A 68 -21.26 8.47 -15.71
CA GLY A 68 -22.71 8.57 -15.83
C GLY A 68 -23.27 8.06 -17.16
N GLY A 69 -22.50 7.21 -17.86
CA GLY A 69 -22.91 6.59 -19.12
C GLY A 69 -23.31 7.55 -20.26
N ARG A 70 -22.90 8.82 -20.20
CA ARG A 70 -23.27 9.85 -21.19
C ARG A 70 -22.74 9.53 -22.59
N ASN A 71 -21.63 8.80 -22.67
CA ASN A 71 -21.03 8.40 -23.93
C ASN A 71 -20.99 6.86 -24.08
N LYS A 72 -21.83 6.34 -24.99
CA LYS A 72 -21.96 4.89 -25.28
C LYS A 72 -20.71 4.25 -25.90
N LYS A 73 -19.74 5.04 -26.38
CA LYS A 73 -18.49 4.54 -26.93
C LYS A 73 -17.57 3.98 -25.84
N TYR A 74 -17.68 4.49 -24.62
CA TYR A 74 -16.85 4.11 -23.49
C TYR A 74 -17.68 3.37 -22.44
N LYS A 75 -17.03 2.43 -21.74
CA LYS A 75 -17.69 1.73 -20.63
C LYS A 75 -17.92 2.70 -19.46
N ASP A 76 -18.91 2.40 -18.64
CA ASP A 76 -19.23 3.22 -17.47
C ASP A 76 -18.10 3.16 -16.41
N PHE A 77 -17.73 4.31 -15.88
CA PHE A 77 -16.62 4.45 -14.96
C PHE A 77 -16.88 3.77 -13.61
N GLU A 78 -18.02 4.01 -13.00
CA GLU A 78 -18.32 3.49 -11.65
C GLU A 78 -18.55 1.99 -11.70
N THR A 79 -19.31 1.50 -12.68
CA THR A 79 -19.64 0.07 -12.82
C THR A 79 -18.40 -0.78 -13.12
N GLU A 80 -17.49 -0.30 -13.96
CA GLU A 80 -16.30 -1.09 -14.36
C GLU A 80 -15.17 -1.05 -13.35
N THR A 81 -15.09 0.03 -12.55
CA THR A 81 -13.98 0.25 -11.63
C THR A 81 -14.38 0.11 -10.16
N GLY A 82 -15.67 -0.01 -9.87
CA GLY A 82 -16.20 0.00 -8.51
C GLY A 82 -15.94 1.32 -7.79
N TYR A 83 -15.66 2.42 -8.49
CA TYR A 83 -15.40 3.72 -7.85
C TYR A 83 -16.53 4.05 -6.86
N GLY A 84 -16.15 4.53 -5.67
CA GLY A 84 -17.08 4.76 -4.54
C GLY A 84 -17.21 3.57 -3.57
N THR A 85 -16.67 2.40 -3.91
CA THR A 85 -16.60 1.24 -2.99
C THR A 85 -15.22 1.12 -2.31
N GLY A 86 -15.14 0.28 -1.27
CA GLY A 86 -13.88 0.05 -0.54
C GLY A 86 -12.81 -0.66 -1.37
N ASP A 87 -13.20 -1.59 -2.24
CA ASP A 87 -12.33 -2.38 -3.09
C ASP A 87 -12.19 -1.83 -4.52
N GLY A 88 -12.98 -0.82 -4.89
CA GLY A 88 -12.90 -0.14 -6.16
C GLY A 88 -11.69 0.79 -6.33
N LEU A 89 -11.66 1.45 -7.48
CA LEU A 89 -10.68 2.49 -7.80
C LEU A 89 -10.71 3.62 -6.76
N CYS A 90 -9.53 4.07 -6.35
CA CYS A 90 -9.35 5.06 -5.27
C CYS A 90 -9.90 4.59 -3.90
N GLY A 91 -10.22 3.30 -3.76
CA GLY A 91 -10.59 2.65 -2.51
C GLY A 91 -9.38 2.36 -1.60
N TRP A 92 -9.56 1.44 -0.65
CA TRP A 92 -8.58 1.15 0.40
C TRP A 92 -7.19 0.81 -0.15
N ASN A 93 -6.19 1.62 0.25
CA ASN A 93 -4.79 1.49 -0.16
C ASN A 93 -4.57 1.43 -1.69
N CYS A 94 -5.54 1.88 -2.50
CA CYS A 94 -5.37 2.07 -3.93
C CYS A 94 -4.46 3.29 -4.16
N ARG A 95 -3.52 3.18 -5.09
CA ARG A 95 -2.64 4.31 -5.49
C ARG A 95 -3.02 4.91 -6.83
N HIS A 96 -4.04 4.37 -7.47
CA HIS A 96 -4.58 4.93 -8.68
C HIS A 96 -5.36 6.20 -8.36
N THR A 97 -5.22 7.16 -9.27
CA THR A 97 -6.13 8.28 -9.48
C THR A 97 -6.62 8.26 -10.93
N PHE A 98 -7.41 9.26 -11.31
CA PHE A 98 -7.87 9.50 -12.66
C PHE A 98 -7.93 11.01 -12.93
N PHE A 99 -8.00 11.38 -14.21
CA PHE A 99 -8.04 12.77 -14.65
C PHE A 99 -8.98 12.93 -15.87
N PRO A 100 -9.48 14.17 -16.13
CA PRO A 100 -10.33 14.44 -17.28
C PRO A 100 -9.66 14.03 -18.60
N TYR A 101 -10.44 13.47 -19.53
CA TYR A 101 -10.00 13.14 -20.88
C TYR A 101 -10.94 13.79 -21.89
N PHE A 102 -10.41 14.51 -22.87
CA PHE A 102 -11.20 15.16 -23.91
C PHE A 102 -10.96 14.47 -25.25
N GLU A 103 -11.95 13.77 -25.77
CA GLU A 103 -11.81 13.10 -27.05
C GLU A 103 -11.48 14.11 -28.18
N GLY A 104 -10.49 13.78 -29.01
CA GLY A 104 -10.01 14.67 -30.07
C GLY A 104 -9.07 15.79 -29.63
N ILE A 105 -8.90 16.02 -28.32
CA ILE A 105 -8.01 17.06 -27.76
C ILE A 105 -6.90 16.42 -26.90
N SER A 106 -7.26 15.50 -26.01
CA SER A 106 -6.32 14.84 -25.11
C SER A 106 -5.53 13.74 -25.79
N THR A 107 -4.21 13.79 -25.63
CA THR A 107 -3.33 12.65 -25.85
C THR A 107 -3.37 11.73 -24.63
N LYS A 108 -3.40 10.42 -24.85
CA LYS A 108 -3.29 9.42 -23.78
C LYS A 108 -2.05 9.67 -22.93
N ALA A 109 -2.21 9.68 -21.61
CA ALA A 109 -1.08 9.88 -20.69
C ALA A 109 -0.08 8.70 -20.72
N TYR A 110 -0.55 7.51 -21.10
CA TYR A 110 0.26 6.30 -21.15
C TYR A 110 0.23 5.66 -22.53
N THR A 111 1.42 5.40 -23.08
CA THR A 111 1.58 4.62 -24.30
C THR A 111 1.33 3.13 -24.03
N ASN A 112 0.92 2.39 -25.07
CA ASN A 112 0.80 0.93 -25.00
C ASN A 112 2.11 0.25 -24.56
N LYS A 113 3.26 0.82 -24.90
CA LYS A 113 4.57 0.32 -24.47
C LYS A 113 4.76 0.47 -22.96
N GLN A 114 4.38 1.61 -22.37
CA GLN A 114 4.44 1.82 -20.92
C GLN A 114 3.46 0.90 -20.18
N LEU A 115 2.23 0.76 -20.66
CA LEU A 115 1.24 -0.12 -20.04
C LEU A 115 1.72 -1.59 -20.02
N ARG A 116 2.25 -2.09 -21.14
CA ARG A 116 2.85 -3.43 -21.22
C ARG A 116 4.07 -3.59 -20.31
N ALA A 117 4.86 -2.52 -20.14
CA ALA A 117 6.00 -2.55 -19.22
C ALA A 117 5.54 -2.70 -17.77
N TYR A 118 4.48 -2.00 -17.36
CA TYR A 118 3.90 -2.14 -16.01
C TYR A 118 3.25 -3.51 -15.77
N GLU A 119 2.66 -4.13 -16.80
CA GLU A 119 2.09 -5.48 -16.71
C GLU A 119 3.17 -6.56 -16.57
N LYS A 120 4.33 -6.36 -17.22
CA LYS A 120 5.47 -7.30 -17.21
C LYS A 120 6.51 -7.00 -16.13
N ASP A 121 6.17 -6.13 -15.17
CA ASP A 121 7.09 -5.70 -14.12
C ASP A 121 7.28 -6.84 -13.09
N THR A 122 8.23 -7.74 -13.38
CA THR A 122 8.65 -8.87 -12.54
C THR A 122 10.00 -8.59 -11.86
N LEU A 123 10.24 -9.24 -10.73
CA LEU A 123 11.46 -9.20 -9.95
C LEU A 123 11.90 -10.62 -9.60
N SER A 124 13.20 -10.85 -9.53
CA SER A 124 13.76 -12.14 -9.08
C SER A 124 13.86 -12.14 -7.55
N VAL A 125 13.31 -13.17 -6.91
CA VAL A 125 13.43 -13.41 -5.45
C VAL A 125 13.70 -14.90 -5.21
N GLY A 126 14.81 -15.23 -4.56
CA GLY A 126 15.28 -16.59 -4.36
C GLY A 126 15.43 -17.38 -5.68
N GLY A 127 15.81 -16.69 -6.76
CA GLY A 127 15.91 -17.28 -8.11
C GLY A 127 14.55 -17.57 -8.78
N LYS A 128 13.43 -17.10 -8.21
CA LYS A 128 12.09 -17.20 -8.81
C LYS A 128 11.62 -15.82 -9.27
N GLU A 129 11.05 -15.76 -10.46
CA GLU A 129 10.37 -14.54 -10.91
C GLU A 129 9.01 -14.41 -10.22
N ILE A 130 8.80 -13.27 -9.58
CA ILE A 130 7.51 -12.87 -9.00
C ILE A 130 7.13 -11.47 -9.51
N THR A 131 5.85 -11.15 -9.49
CA THR A 131 5.39 -9.81 -9.89
C THR A 131 5.86 -8.74 -8.89
N GLN A 132 6.00 -7.49 -9.33
CA GLN A 132 6.30 -6.38 -8.42
C GLN A 132 5.23 -6.21 -7.32
N TYR A 133 3.98 -6.61 -7.60
CA TYR A 133 2.93 -6.64 -6.56
C TYR A 133 3.27 -7.64 -5.46
N GLU A 134 3.63 -8.87 -5.82
CA GLU A 134 4.00 -9.93 -4.87
C GLU A 134 5.26 -9.57 -4.10
N ALA A 135 6.29 -9.04 -4.76
CA ALA A 135 7.50 -8.57 -4.10
C ALA A 135 7.19 -7.50 -3.04
N ARG A 136 6.27 -6.57 -3.33
CA ARG A 136 5.81 -5.58 -2.32
C ARG A 136 5.00 -6.22 -1.19
N GLN A 137 4.31 -7.33 -1.41
CA GLN A 137 3.67 -8.08 -0.32
C GLN A 137 4.71 -8.73 0.59
N VAL A 138 5.77 -9.32 0.02
CA VAL A 138 6.89 -9.87 0.78
C VAL A 138 7.57 -8.77 1.60
N GLN A 139 7.90 -7.63 0.97
CA GLN A 139 8.47 -6.47 1.68
C GLN A 139 7.59 -6.04 2.87
N ARG A 140 6.27 -5.91 2.68
CA ARG A 140 5.33 -5.57 3.74
C ARG A 140 5.25 -6.61 4.85
N SER A 141 5.52 -7.88 4.53
CA SER A 141 5.64 -8.93 5.56
C SER A 141 6.86 -8.71 6.42
N ILE A 142 8.02 -8.45 5.82
CA ILE A 142 9.26 -8.18 6.55
C ILE A 142 9.12 -6.88 7.37
N GLU A 143 8.51 -5.83 6.81
CA GLU A 143 8.19 -4.60 7.55
C GLU A 143 7.32 -4.88 8.79
N ARG A 144 6.34 -5.80 8.70
CA ARG A 144 5.51 -6.21 9.84
C ARG A 144 6.32 -6.96 10.89
N ASP A 145 7.21 -7.86 10.47
CA ASP A 145 8.07 -8.62 11.37
C ASP A 145 9.00 -7.68 12.15
N ILE A 146 9.64 -6.71 11.47
CA ILE A 146 10.49 -5.70 12.11
C ILE A 146 9.69 -4.90 13.15
N ARG A 147 8.49 -4.43 12.79
CA ARG A 147 7.63 -3.69 13.74
C ARG A 147 7.25 -4.57 14.93
N SER A 148 6.93 -5.84 14.71
CA SER A 148 6.55 -6.78 15.77
C SER A 148 7.71 -7.02 16.74
N ALA A 149 8.91 -7.29 16.22
CA ALA A 149 10.11 -7.50 17.03
C ALA A 149 10.47 -6.24 17.84
N LYS A 150 10.41 -5.05 17.23
CA LYS A 150 10.65 -3.77 17.93
C LYS A 150 9.63 -3.51 19.05
N ARG A 151 8.36 -3.87 18.85
CA ARG A 151 7.35 -3.77 19.93
C ARG A 151 7.64 -4.74 21.07
N SER A 152 8.07 -5.96 20.76
CA SER A 152 8.47 -6.94 21.77
C SER A 152 9.66 -6.44 22.59
N GLN A 153 10.69 -5.93 21.93
CA GLN A 153 11.86 -5.34 22.58
C GLN A 153 11.44 -4.18 23.51
N MET A 154 10.61 -3.26 23.02
CA MET A 154 10.10 -2.15 23.85
C MET A 154 9.28 -2.62 25.05
N ALA A 155 8.53 -3.72 24.92
CA ALA A 155 7.78 -4.29 26.04
C ALA A 155 8.70 -4.85 27.13
N PHE A 156 9.78 -5.54 26.76
CA PHE A 156 10.78 -6.01 27.71
C PHE A 156 11.53 -4.86 28.39
N VAL A 157 11.92 -3.83 27.63
CA VAL A 157 12.56 -2.62 28.19
C VAL A 157 11.63 -1.96 29.22
N GLY A 158 10.36 -1.76 28.89
CA GLY A 158 9.39 -1.19 29.83
C GLY A 158 9.14 -2.07 31.06
N ALA A 159 9.18 -3.40 30.92
CA ALA A 159 9.06 -4.33 32.04
C ALA A 159 10.30 -4.30 32.95
N LEU A 160 11.51 -4.15 32.39
CA LEU A 160 12.76 -4.02 33.15
C LEU A 160 12.78 -2.77 34.03
N GLU A 161 12.18 -1.66 33.56
CA GLU A 161 12.08 -0.42 34.33
C GLU A 161 11.20 -0.53 35.59
N GLY A 162 10.29 -1.51 35.62
CA GLY A 162 9.33 -1.70 36.72
C GLY A 162 9.54 -2.96 37.57
N ALA A 163 10.63 -3.70 37.35
CA ALA A 163 10.91 -4.96 38.04
C ALA A 163 12.06 -4.80 39.06
N ASP A 164 11.82 -5.21 40.30
CA ASP A 164 12.82 -5.19 41.38
C ASP A 164 13.33 -6.58 41.77
N ASP A 165 12.60 -7.64 41.38
CA ASP A 165 12.98 -9.01 41.70
C ASP A 165 14.17 -9.48 40.84
N PRO A 166 15.29 -9.94 41.45
CA PRO A 166 16.50 -10.32 40.71
C PRO A 166 16.32 -11.49 39.72
N GLU A 167 15.42 -12.42 40.00
CA GLU A 167 15.15 -13.56 39.12
C GLU A 167 14.33 -13.11 37.90
N LEU A 168 13.26 -12.34 38.14
CA LEU A 168 12.47 -11.70 37.10
C LEU A 168 13.34 -10.79 36.20
N LEU A 169 14.23 -9.99 36.79
CA LEU A 169 15.16 -9.14 36.04
C LEU A 169 16.06 -9.95 35.11
N ARG A 170 16.52 -11.14 35.54
CA ARG A 170 17.35 -12.01 34.69
C ARG A 170 16.56 -12.54 33.51
N GLU A 171 15.35 -13.03 33.74
CA GLU A 171 14.47 -13.53 32.67
C GLU A 171 14.06 -12.44 31.69
N LEU A 172 13.71 -11.24 32.18
CA LEU A 172 13.36 -10.09 31.34
C LEU A 172 14.54 -9.63 30.48
N ARG A 173 15.77 -9.65 31.00
CA ARG A 173 16.98 -9.34 30.21
C ARG A 173 17.19 -10.34 29.09
N LYS A 174 17.05 -11.63 29.38
CA LYS A 174 17.14 -12.68 28.36
C LYS A 174 16.09 -12.49 27.26
N GLY A 175 14.85 -12.18 27.64
CA GLY A 175 13.79 -11.87 26.67
C GLY A 175 14.06 -10.61 25.84
N GLU A 176 14.65 -9.57 26.45
CA GLU A 176 15.09 -8.37 25.75
C GLU A 176 16.19 -8.67 24.73
N ASP A 177 17.20 -9.47 25.11
CA ASP A 177 18.29 -9.90 24.22
C ASP A 177 17.74 -10.69 23.02
N GLU A 178 16.82 -11.64 23.25
CA GLU A 178 16.17 -12.42 22.20
C GLU A 178 15.31 -11.55 21.26
N ALA A 179 14.59 -10.57 21.80
CA ALA A 179 13.81 -9.62 21.02
C ALA A 179 14.72 -8.69 20.20
N SER A 180 15.82 -8.22 20.79
CA SER A 180 16.86 -7.44 20.11
C SER A 180 17.47 -8.20 18.95
N GLN A 181 17.82 -9.47 19.14
CA GLN A 181 18.31 -10.33 18.07
C GLN A 181 17.26 -10.50 16.96
N SER A 182 16.00 -10.68 17.31
CA SER A 182 14.90 -10.80 16.35
C SER A 182 14.72 -9.54 15.49
N VAL A 183 14.98 -8.34 16.04
CA VAL A 183 15.00 -7.09 15.27
C VAL A 183 16.13 -7.12 14.25
N LEU A 184 17.35 -7.47 14.67
CA LEU A 184 18.52 -7.54 13.79
C LEU A 184 18.32 -8.54 12.65
N ASP A 185 17.76 -9.71 12.94
CA ASP A 185 17.51 -10.75 11.94
C ASP A 185 16.45 -10.30 10.93
N ALA A 186 15.37 -9.65 11.39
CA ALA A 186 14.34 -9.11 10.50
C ALA A 186 14.86 -7.94 9.64
N GLU A 187 15.71 -7.07 10.19
CA GLU A 187 16.35 -5.99 9.44
C GLU A 187 17.35 -6.51 8.41
N ARG A 188 18.10 -7.58 8.73
CA ARG A 188 18.97 -8.27 7.77
C ARG A 188 18.17 -8.84 6.61
N ARG A 189 17.08 -9.57 6.90
CA ARG A 189 16.16 -10.06 5.85
C ARG A 189 15.64 -8.94 4.96
N MET A 190 15.36 -7.75 5.51
CA MET A 190 14.95 -6.59 4.72
C MET A 190 16.06 -6.07 3.82
N ILE A 191 17.30 -6.02 4.32
CA ILE A 191 18.47 -5.59 3.54
C ILE A 191 18.66 -6.56 2.38
N ASP A 192 18.78 -7.85 2.66
CA ASP A 192 19.00 -8.89 1.65
C ASP A 192 17.90 -8.86 0.58
N PHE A 193 16.63 -8.75 1.02
CA PHE A 193 15.49 -8.69 0.11
C PHE A 193 15.52 -7.45 -0.79
N ILE A 194 15.97 -6.31 -0.28
CA ILE A 194 16.06 -5.06 -1.04
C ILE A 194 17.25 -5.08 -2.01
N GLU A 195 18.38 -5.64 -1.60
CA GLU A 195 19.53 -5.85 -2.48
C GLU A 195 19.17 -6.75 -3.65
N GLU A 196 18.39 -7.80 -3.40
CA GLU A 196 17.92 -8.71 -4.44
C GLU A 196 16.89 -8.07 -5.39
N THR A 197 15.94 -7.30 -4.84
CA THR A 197 14.80 -6.78 -5.61
C THR A 197 14.97 -5.37 -6.15
N GLY A 198 15.94 -4.60 -5.65
CA GLY A 198 16.06 -3.16 -5.92
C GLY A 198 14.90 -2.31 -5.36
N LEU A 199 14.02 -2.86 -4.53
CA LEU A 199 12.90 -2.13 -3.95
C LEU A 199 13.37 -1.12 -2.90
N TYR A 200 12.74 0.05 -2.84
CA TYR A 200 13.11 1.07 -1.87
C TYR A 200 12.71 0.68 -0.42
N ARG A 201 13.66 0.79 0.53
CA ARG A 201 13.41 0.53 1.96
C ARG A 201 12.56 1.62 2.59
N ARG A 202 11.43 1.23 3.18
CA ARG A 202 10.49 2.14 3.84
C ARG A 202 10.68 2.15 5.35
N LYS A 203 11.71 2.84 5.84
CA LYS A 203 11.96 2.96 7.30
C LYS A 203 10.78 3.58 8.05
N ASP A 204 9.98 4.44 7.41
CA ASP A 204 8.73 4.98 7.96
C ASP A 204 7.73 3.89 8.35
N ARG A 205 7.80 2.73 7.69
CA ARG A 205 6.95 1.57 7.97
C ARG A 205 7.58 0.60 8.95
N GLU A 206 8.81 0.81 9.40
CA GLU A 206 9.47 -0.10 10.35
C GLU A 206 9.36 0.40 11.79
N SER A 207 8.82 1.60 12.01
CA SER A 207 8.66 2.18 13.35
C SER A 207 7.65 1.38 14.19
N ALA A 208 8.04 1.08 15.43
CA ALA A 208 7.16 0.57 16.48
C ALA A 208 6.63 1.68 17.40
N LYS A 209 7.21 2.89 17.30
CA LYS A 209 6.74 4.10 18.00
C LYS A 209 5.72 4.79 17.09
N GLY A 210 4.50 4.92 17.59
CA GLY A 210 3.43 5.67 16.94
C GLY A 210 3.68 7.16 16.97
#